data_AF-A0A6G1BLD6-F1
#
_entry.id   AF-A0A6G1BLD6-F1
#
_cell.length_a   1.000
_cell.length_b   1.000
_cell.length_c   1.000
_cell.angle_alpha   90.00
_cell.angle_beta   90.00
_cell.angle_gamma   90.00
#
_symmetry.space_group_name_H-M   'P 1'
#
loop_
_entity.id
_entity.type
_entity.pdbx_description
1 polymer ?
#
loop_
_entity_poly.entity_id
_entity_poly.type
_entity_poly.pdbx_seq_one_letter_code
_entity_poly.pdbx_strand_id
1 'polypeptide(L)'
;PMDFRIELRIKRDRGYHTEVRKNAQDGSYPIDAVSMPVRNVNYSIFSCGNGNAKYEILFLEIWTNGSLTPKEALYEASRNLIDLFLPFLHTEEEGTRFQENKN
;
A
#
# COMPACT_ATOMS: atom_id res chain seq x y z
N PRO A 1 12.69 19.34 42.46
CA PRO A 1 12.55 18.55 41.21
C PRO A 1 11.30 19.01 40.43
N MET A 2 11.42 19.38 39.16
CA MET A 2 10.25 19.65 38.32
C MET A 2 9.67 18.34 37.78
N ASP A 3 8.35 18.18 37.87
CA ASP A 3 7.61 17.05 37.29
C ASP A 3 7.43 17.31 35.79
N PHE A 4 7.86 16.35 34.95
CA PHE A 4 7.78 16.45 33.49
C PHE A 4 6.83 15.37 32.97
N ARG A 5 5.68 15.80 32.41
CA ARG A 5 4.64 14.91 31.88
C ARG A 5 4.36 15.22 30.41
N ILE A 6 4.33 14.17 29.60
CA ILE A 6 3.93 14.23 28.18
C ILE A 6 2.80 13.21 27.97
N GLU A 7 1.78 13.62 27.23
CA GLU A 7 0.75 12.73 26.68
C GLU A 7 0.86 12.69 25.15
N LEU A 8 0.76 11.49 24.57
CA LEU A 8 0.87 11.27 23.12
C LEU A 8 -0.34 10.49 22.62
N ARG A 9 -0.95 10.99 21.54
CA ARG A 9 -2.06 10.30 20.85
C ARG A 9 -1.56 9.60 19.59
N ILE A 10 -1.59 8.28 19.59
CA ILE A 10 -1.17 7.45 18.46
C ILE A 10 -2.40 6.99 17.66
N LYS A 11 -2.36 7.12 16.33
CA LYS A 11 -3.39 6.63 15.41
C LYS A 11 -2.76 5.80 14.30
N ARG A 12 -3.52 4.83 13.76
CA ARG A 12 -3.19 4.14 12.51
C ARG A 12 -3.84 4.90 11.36
N ASP A 13 -3.05 5.19 10.35
CA ASP A 13 -3.50 5.89 9.15
C ASP A 13 -2.76 5.38 7.91
N ARG A 14 -3.18 5.81 6.73
CA ARG A 14 -2.55 5.50 5.45
C ARG A 14 -2.14 6.79 4.74
N GLY A 15 -0.92 6.80 4.22
CA GLY A 15 -0.45 7.92 3.41
C GLY A 15 0.11 9.07 4.24
N TYR A 16 0.02 10.27 3.68
CA TYR A 16 0.46 11.51 4.32
C TYR A 16 -0.76 12.31 4.74
N HIS A 17 -0.87 12.57 6.04
CA HIS A 17 -1.90 13.43 6.58
C HIS A 17 -1.24 14.71 7.08
N THR A 18 -1.49 15.83 6.40
CA THR A 18 -1.15 17.14 6.94
C THR A 18 -2.18 17.51 7.98
N GLU A 19 -1.77 17.64 9.24
CA GLU A 19 -2.67 18.16 10.26
C GLU A 19 -2.91 19.64 9.97
N VAL A 20 -4.15 19.97 9.59
CA VAL A 20 -4.57 21.37 9.51
C VAL A 20 -4.42 21.93 10.92
N ARG A 21 -3.67 23.03 11.08
CA ARG A 21 -3.52 23.78 12.35
C ARG A 21 -4.87 24.32 12.82
N LYS A 22 -5.73 23.44 13.31
CA LYS A 22 -6.88 23.80 14.12
C LYS A 22 -6.36 23.89 15.54
N ASN A 23 -6.61 25.01 16.20
CA ASN A 23 -6.35 25.14 17.63
C ASN A 23 -7.13 24.01 18.32
N ALA A 24 -6.42 22.99 18.81
CA ALA A 24 -7.05 21.93 19.55
C ALA A 24 -7.58 22.54 20.84
N GLN A 25 -8.89 22.42 21.07
CA GLN A 25 -9.57 23.03 22.21
C GLN A 25 -9.06 22.49 23.56
N ASP A 26 -8.33 21.38 23.55
CA ASP A 26 -7.78 20.69 24.73
C ASP A 26 -6.35 21.14 25.10
N GLY A 27 -5.76 22.09 24.36
CA GLY A 27 -4.39 22.55 24.60
C GLY A 27 -3.31 21.62 24.03
N SER A 28 -3.67 20.62 23.23
CA SER A 28 -2.71 19.78 22.52
C SER A 28 -2.08 20.50 21.33
N TYR A 29 -0.84 20.12 21.01
CA TYR A 29 -0.10 20.63 19.87
C TYR A 29 -0.10 19.59 18.75
N PRO A 30 -0.73 19.86 17.59
CA PRO A 30 -0.68 18.93 16.47
C PRO A 30 0.73 18.87 15.88
N ILE A 31 1.15 17.66 15.53
CA ILE A 31 2.44 17.37 14.89
C ILE A 31 2.12 16.60 13.61
N ASP A 32 2.83 16.92 12.53
CA ASP A 32 2.70 16.18 11.28
C ASP A 32 3.13 14.73 11.46
N ALA A 33 2.26 13.80 11.04
CA ALA A 33 2.50 12.37 11.11
C ALA A 33 2.65 11.81 9.71
N VAL A 34 3.76 11.10 9.47
CA VAL A 34 3.98 10.37 8.22
C VAL A 34 3.71 8.88 8.45
N SER A 35 2.55 8.41 8.00
CA SER A 35 2.09 7.02 8.15
C SER A 35 2.46 6.15 6.93
N MET A 36 3.50 6.55 6.18
CA MET A 36 4.05 5.81 5.05
C MET A 36 5.34 5.10 5.47
N PRO A 37 5.31 3.76 5.64
CA PRO A 37 6.47 3.00 6.08
C PRO A 37 7.53 2.82 4.98
N VAL A 38 7.11 2.80 3.72
CA VAL A 38 7.99 2.75 2.55
C VAL A 38 8.44 4.18 2.22
N ARG A 39 9.77 4.40 2.22
CA ARG A 39 10.38 5.72 2.00
C ARG A 39 10.78 5.94 0.56
N ASN A 40 11.28 4.89 -0.10
CA ASN A 40 11.66 4.93 -1.49
C ASN A 40 11.56 3.53 -2.10
N VAL A 41 11.34 3.48 -3.41
CA VAL A 41 11.41 2.26 -4.22
C VAL A 41 12.08 2.61 -5.53
N ASN A 42 13.11 1.85 -5.89
CA ASN A 42 13.76 1.92 -7.18
C ASN A 42 13.69 0.56 -7.87
N TYR A 43 13.72 0.55 -9.20
CA TYR A 43 13.68 -0.68 -9.97
C TYR A 43 14.55 -0.59 -11.21
N SER A 44 15.05 -1.75 -11.64
CA SER A 44 15.70 -1.88 -12.94
C SER A 44 15.34 -3.23 -13.56
N ILE A 45 15.25 -3.26 -14.88
CA ILE A 45 14.94 -4.46 -15.64
C ILE A 45 16.16 -4.80 -16.48
N PHE A 46 16.67 -6.01 -16.32
CA PHE A 46 17.74 -6.55 -17.13
C PHE A 46 17.17 -7.59 -18.08
N SER A 47 17.13 -7.26 -19.37
CA SER A 47 16.72 -8.18 -20.41
C SER A 47 17.92 -9.02 -20.86
N CYS A 48 17.79 -10.34 -20.82
CA CYS A 48 18.79 -11.28 -21.29
C CYS A 48 18.17 -12.32 -22.23
N GLY A 49 18.94 -12.80 -23.21
CA GLY A 49 18.45 -13.76 -24.18
C GLY A 49 19.41 -13.98 -25.33
N ASN A 50 19.29 -15.12 -25.98
CA ASN A 50 20.00 -15.44 -27.21
C ASN A 50 18.99 -15.98 -28.23
N GLY A 51 19.02 -15.45 -29.46
CA GLY A 51 18.05 -15.79 -30.50
C GLY A 51 16.62 -15.38 -30.13
N ASN A 52 15.68 -16.34 -30.15
CA ASN A 52 14.25 -16.11 -30.01
C ASN A 52 13.73 -16.13 -28.55
N ALA A 53 14.54 -16.60 -27.59
CA ALA A 53 14.17 -16.64 -26.19
C ALA A 53 14.69 -15.39 -25.47
N LYS A 54 13.75 -14.55 -25.00
CA LYS A 54 14.04 -13.37 -24.17
C LYS A 54 13.48 -13.60 -22.77
N TYR A 55 14.32 -13.33 -21.78
CA TYR A 55 13.98 -13.34 -20.36
C TYR A 55 14.27 -11.96 -19.78
N GLU A 56 13.54 -11.59 -18.73
CA GLU A 56 13.76 -10.34 -18.01
C GLU A 56 13.93 -10.64 -16.53
N ILE A 57 14.91 -9.97 -15.92
CA ILE A 57 15.15 -10.01 -14.48
C ILE A 57 14.81 -8.63 -13.92
N LEU A 58 13.87 -8.59 -13.00
CA LEU A 58 13.49 -7.38 -12.27
C LEU A 58 14.30 -7.30 -10.97
N PHE A 59 15.03 -6.20 -10.79
CA PHE A 59 15.65 -5.84 -9.53
C PHE A 59 14.80 -4.78 -8.85
N LEU A 60 14.49 -4.99 -7.57
CA LEU A 60 13.77 -4.05 -6.72
C LEU A 60 14.65 -3.63 -5.55
N GLU A 61 14.76 -2.33 -5.34
CA GLU A 61 15.42 -1.74 -4.19
C GLU A 61 14.37 -0.98 -3.38
N ILE A 62 14.14 -1.43 -2.14
CA ILE A 62 13.06 -0.92 -1.28
C ILE A 62 13.66 -0.44 0.03
N TRP A 63 13.40 0.82 0.37
CA TRP A 63 13.81 1.42 1.64
C TRP A 63 12.60 1.68 2.52
N THR A 64 12.64 1.20 3.75
CA THR A 64 11.59 1.42 4.75
C THR A 64 12.13 2.16 5.97
N ASN A 65 11.24 2.70 6.80
CA ASN A 65 11.59 3.41 8.03
C ASN A 65 11.74 2.50 9.26
N GLY A 66 11.71 1.17 9.07
CA GLY A 66 11.84 0.18 10.14
C GLY A 66 10.53 -0.25 10.81
N SER A 67 9.39 0.42 10.58
CA SER A 67 8.10 -0.05 11.12
C SER A 67 7.57 -1.31 10.42
N LEU A 68 8.17 -1.66 9.28
CA LEU A 68 7.88 -2.82 8.43
C LEU A 68 9.12 -3.08 7.58
N THR A 69 9.48 -4.35 7.40
CA THR A 69 10.63 -4.75 6.57
C THR A 69 10.34 -4.59 5.07
N PRO A 70 11.36 -4.43 4.21
CA PRO A 70 11.19 -4.40 2.76
C PRO A 70 10.43 -5.62 2.18
N LYS A 71 10.65 -6.81 2.76
CA LYS A 71 9.98 -8.05 2.36
C LYS A 71 8.48 -8.00 2.67
N GLU A 72 8.11 -7.56 3.88
CA GLU A 72 6.70 -7.42 4.26
C GLU A 72 6.02 -6.34 3.41
N ALA A 73 6.71 -5.23 3.09
CA ALA A 73 6.21 -4.21 2.15
C ALA A 73 5.85 -4.81 0.80
N LEU A 74 6.76 -5.60 0.22
CA LEU A 74 6.53 -6.24 -1.07
C LEU A 74 5.34 -7.22 -1.01
N TYR A 75 5.22 -7.98 0.08
CA TYR A 75 4.09 -8.88 0.30
C TYR A 75 2.75 -8.14 0.37
N GLU A 76 2.66 -7.11 1.19
CA GLU A 76 1.45 -6.28 1.33
C GLU A 76 1.08 -5.60 0.00
N ALA A 77 2.06 -5.08 -0.73
CA ALA A 77 1.85 -4.49 -2.05
C ALA A 77 1.32 -5.51 -3.06
N SER A 78 1.86 -6.73 -3.05
CA SER A 78 1.43 -7.82 -3.94
C SER A 78 -0.01 -8.22 -3.65
N ARG A 79 -0.37 -8.36 -2.37
CA ARG A 79 -1.76 -8.66 -1.96
C ARG A 79 -2.72 -7.55 -2.41
N ASN A 80 -2.37 -6.29 -2.16
CA ASN A 80 -3.20 -5.16 -2.60
C ASN A 80 -3.38 -5.11 -4.13
N LEU A 81 -2.34 -5.47 -4.89
CA LEU A 81 -2.40 -5.52 -6.35
C LEU A 81 -3.32 -6.65 -6.83
N ILE A 82 -3.25 -7.82 -6.19
CA ILE A 82 -4.17 -8.94 -6.48
C ILE A 82 -5.60 -8.51 -6.17
N ASP A 83 -5.85 -8.00 -4.97
CA ASP A 83 -7.17 -7.54 -4.53
C ASP A 83 -7.77 -6.48 -5.46
N LEU A 84 -6.92 -5.62 -6.03
CA LEU A 84 -7.33 -4.62 -7.02
C LEU A 84 -7.82 -5.25 -8.34
N PHE A 85 -7.19 -6.33 -8.79
CA PHE A 85 -7.52 -6.98 -10.07
C PHE A 85 -8.57 -8.08 -9.96
N LEU A 86 -8.78 -8.67 -8.78
CA LEU A 86 -9.77 -9.74 -8.56
C LEU A 86 -11.15 -9.43 -9.16
N PRO A 87 -11.75 -8.23 -9.02
CA PRO A 87 -13.08 -7.95 -9.57
C PRO A 87 -13.17 -8.10 -11.10
N PHE A 88 -12.08 -7.88 -11.83
CA PHE A 88 -12.08 -7.99 -13.30
C PHE A 88 -12.00 -9.43 -13.80
N LEU A 89 -11.56 -10.37 -12.95
CA LEU A 89 -11.47 -11.79 -13.29
C LEU A 89 -12.83 -12.50 -13.26
N HIS A 90 -13.85 -11.91 -12.63
CA HIS A 90 -15.18 -12.51 -12.45
C HIS A 90 -16.19 -12.13 -13.57
N THR A 91 -15.73 -11.77 -14.77
CA THR A 91 -16.61 -11.21 -15.82
C THR A 91 -17.24 -12.24 -16.78
N GLU A 92 -17.24 -13.53 -16.47
CA GLU A 92 -17.96 -14.52 -17.29
C GLU A 92 -18.61 -15.59 -16.41
N GLU A 93 -19.82 -15.34 -15.89
CA GLU A 93 -20.79 -16.41 -15.54
C GLU A 93 -22.23 -15.97 -15.21
N GLU A 94 -22.63 -14.71 -15.46
CA GLU A 94 -24.03 -14.29 -15.34
C GLU A 94 -24.61 -13.80 -16.67
N GLY A 95 -24.66 -14.70 -17.66
CA GLY A 95 -25.26 -14.42 -18.99
C GLY A 95 -26.20 -15.50 -19.54
N THR A 96 -26.27 -16.70 -18.95
CA THR A 96 -26.98 -17.85 -19.57
C THR A 96 -28.11 -18.45 -18.72
N ARG A 97 -28.80 -17.62 -17.92
CA ARG A 97 -30.05 -18.01 -17.25
C ARG A 97 -31.17 -17.01 -17.50
N PHE A 98 -31.54 -16.82 -18.77
CA PHE A 98 -32.86 -16.27 -19.11
C PHE A 98 -33.54 -17.10 -20.21
N GLN A 99 -34.58 -17.82 -19.77
CA GLN A 99 -35.73 -18.38 -20.51
C GLN A 99 -35.53 -19.60 -21.44
N GLU A 100 -35.42 -20.78 -20.84
CA GLU A 100 -36.21 -21.93 -21.33
C GLU A 100 -37.31 -22.21 -20.30
N ASN A 101 -38.47 -21.58 -20.48
CA ASN A 101 -39.76 -22.00 -19.94
C ASN A 101 -40.89 -21.13 -20.54
N LYS A 102 -41.28 -21.42 -21.79
CA LYS A 102 -42.67 -21.35 -22.29
C LYS A 102 -42.75 -21.77 -23.78
N ASN A 103 -43.06 -23.03 -24.03
CA ASN A 103 -44.31 -23.49 -24.66
C ASN A 103 -44.25 -24.99 -24.96
#